data_AF-A0A9Q3FNQ1-F1
#
_entry.id   AF-A0A9Q3FNQ1-F1
#
_cell.length_a   1.000
_cell.length_b   1.000
_cell.length_c   1.000
_cell.angle_alpha   90.00
_cell.angle_beta   90.00
_cell.angle_gamma   90.00
#
_symmetry.space_group_name_H-M   'P 1'
#
loop_
_entity.id
_entity.type
_entity.pdbx_description
1 polymer ?
#
loop_
_entity_poly.entity_id
_entity_poly.type
_entity_poly.pdbx_seq_one_letter_code
_entity_poly.pdbx_strand_id
1 'polypeptide(L)'
;MEEQPQKVPFNYWQAIGLLQYLVQCTRPDLAFLVSFLSQFLETPRSSHFKAVEHVLKYLIGTKSFTLKLGLNLLKHQQTSILGFSNADWGGTKEYKSFSGLLIYYFGAIVWHSHKQKVVALSSAEAEYNALIE
;
A
#
# COMPACT_ATOMS: atom_id res chain seq x y z
N MET A 1 22.12 -20.37 1.45
CA MET A 1 22.95 -19.35 2.12
C MET A 1 21.99 -18.49 2.92
N GLU A 2 21.94 -18.68 4.24
CA GLU A 2 21.14 -17.83 5.13
C GLU A 2 21.79 -16.44 5.18
N GLU A 3 21.09 -15.42 4.67
CA GLU A 3 21.50 -14.03 4.87
C GLU A 3 21.46 -13.73 6.37
N GLN A 4 22.62 -13.45 6.96
CA GLN A 4 22.70 -13.04 8.36
C GLN A 4 21.93 -11.73 8.58
N PRO A 5 21.27 -11.55 9.75
CA PRO A 5 20.56 -10.33 10.05
C PRO A 5 21.57 -9.18 10.08
N GLN A 6 21.44 -8.25 9.12
CA GLN A 6 22.15 -6.98 9.16
C GLN A 6 21.88 -6.30 10.52
N LYS A 7 22.89 -5.67 11.10
CA LYS A 7 22.75 -4.81 12.28
C LYS A 7 21.99 -3.54 11.85
N VAL A 8 20.67 -3.63 11.75
CA VAL A 8 19.83 -2.54 11.25
C VAL A 8 19.53 -1.56 12.39
N PRO A 9 19.63 -0.25 12.18
CA PRO A 9 19.52 0.73 13.27
C PRO A 9 18.10 0.90 13.84
N PHE A 10 17.08 0.23 13.29
CA PHE A 10 15.69 0.38 13.73
C PHE A 10 14.92 -0.94 13.69
N ASN A 11 13.88 -1.04 14.52
CA ASN A 11 12.99 -2.20 14.59
C ASN A 11 12.05 -2.22 13.37
N TYR A 12 12.04 -3.34 12.63
CA TYR A 12 11.22 -3.51 11.43
C TYR A 12 9.72 -3.34 11.70
N TRP A 13 9.21 -3.91 12.79
CA TRP A 13 7.78 -3.84 13.15
C TRP A 13 7.35 -2.40 13.39
N GLN A 14 8.18 -1.65 14.10
CA GLN A 14 7.92 -0.24 14.39
C GLN A 14 7.93 0.59 13.11
N ALA A 15 8.90 0.35 12.21
CA ALA A 15 8.97 1.05 10.93
C ALA A 15 7.72 0.79 10.07
N ILE A 16 7.30 -0.48 9.93
CA ILE A 16 6.10 -0.82 9.17
C ILE A 16 4.85 -0.21 9.81
N GLY A 17 4.72 -0.22 11.14
CA GLY A 17 3.60 0.41 11.84
C GLY A 17 3.52 1.92 11.60
N LEU A 18 4.65 2.63 11.63
CA LEU A 18 4.71 4.05 11.33
C LEU A 18 4.37 4.35 9.86
N LEU A 19 4.86 3.52 8.93
CA LEU A 19 4.51 3.65 7.51
C LEU A 19 3.02 3.37 7.29
N GLN A 20 2.44 2.39 7.98
CA GLN A 20 1.01 2.08 7.93
C GLN A 20 0.17 3.25 8.42
N TYR A 21 0.62 3.94 9.47
CA TYR A 21 -0.03 5.17 9.94
C TYR A 21 -0.01 6.27 8.86
N LEU A 22 1.15 6.49 8.22
CA LEU A 22 1.24 7.46 7.12
C LEU A 22 0.32 7.10 5.96
N VAL A 23 0.24 5.82 5.59
CA VAL A 23 -0.68 5.31 4.58
C VAL A 23 -2.11 5.69 4.94
N GLN A 24 -2.58 5.33 6.13
CA GLN A 24 -3.96 5.56 6.54
C GLN A 24 -4.34 7.04 6.63
N CYS A 25 -3.38 7.93 6.94
CA CYS A 25 -3.69 9.34 7.13
C CYS A 25 -3.53 10.18 5.86
N THR A 26 -2.41 10.04 5.14
CA THR A 26 -2.00 11.06 4.15
C THR A 26 -1.30 10.53 2.90
N ARG A 27 -0.84 9.27 2.89
CA ARG A 27 0.03 8.69 1.85
C ARG A 27 -0.54 7.42 1.22
N PRO A 28 -1.66 7.51 0.48
CA PRO A 28 -2.26 6.35 -0.20
C PRO A 28 -1.30 5.67 -1.20
N ASP A 29 -0.36 6.42 -1.76
CA ASP A 29 0.67 5.94 -2.68
C ASP A 29 1.55 4.81 -2.11
N LEU A 30 1.69 4.75 -0.78
CA LEU A 30 2.48 3.72 -0.11
C LEU A 30 1.68 2.44 0.22
N ALA A 31 0.37 2.42 -0.04
CA ALA A 31 -0.53 1.36 0.44
C ALA A 31 -0.10 -0.04 -0.02
N PHE A 32 0.23 -0.21 -1.30
CA PHE A 32 0.70 -1.49 -1.83
C PHE A 32 2.01 -1.92 -1.15
N LEU A 33 2.99 -1.02 -1.09
CA LEU A 33 4.32 -1.36 -0.63
C LEU A 33 4.34 -1.73 0.86
N VAL A 34 3.61 -0.98 1.69
CA VAL A 34 3.49 -1.30 3.13
C VAL A 34 2.79 -2.64 3.33
N SER A 35 1.72 -2.90 2.57
CA SER A 35 1.01 -4.18 2.62
C SER A 35 1.90 -5.33 2.17
N PHE A 36 2.71 -5.13 1.14
CA PHE A 36 3.68 -6.11 0.69
C PHE A 36 4.73 -6.42 1.77
N LEU A 37 5.33 -5.38 2.36
CA LEU A 37 6.37 -5.51 3.38
C LEU A 37 5.85 -6.11 4.70
N SER A 38 4.58 -5.85 5.05
CA SER A 38 3.96 -6.40 6.26
C SER A 38 3.93 -7.94 6.30
N GLN A 39 4.06 -8.61 5.16
CA GLN A 39 4.15 -10.08 5.08
C GLN A 39 5.45 -10.63 5.72
N PHE A 40 6.48 -9.80 5.86
CA PHE A 40 7.81 -10.22 6.32
C PHE A 40 8.12 -9.77 7.75
N LEU A 41 7.10 -9.49 8.57
CA LEU A 41 7.27 -9.03 9.95
C LEU A 41 8.01 -10.07 10.81
N GLU A 42 7.70 -11.36 10.67
CA GLU A 42 8.32 -12.42 11.50
C GLU A 42 9.79 -12.64 11.17
N THR A 43 10.14 -12.67 9.88
CA THR A 43 11.50 -13.00 9.40
C THR A 43 11.99 -12.01 8.33
N PRO A 44 12.24 -10.74 8.70
CA PRO A 44 12.67 -9.72 7.75
C PRO A 44 14.12 -9.97 7.30
N ARG A 45 14.28 -10.20 6.00
CA ARG A 45 15.61 -10.24 5.33
C ARG A 45 16.19 -8.86 5.02
N SER A 46 17.49 -8.82 4.76
CA SER A 46 18.25 -7.61 4.39
C SER A 46 17.64 -6.84 3.21
N SER A 47 17.04 -7.54 2.24
CA SER A 47 16.31 -6.93 1.13
C SER A 47 15.12 -6.08 1.58
N HIS A 48 14.35 -6.54 2.57
CA HIS A 48 13.18 -5.82 3.07
C HIS A 48 13.58 -4.58 3.86
N PHE A 49 14.68 -4.65 4.62
CA PHE A 49 15.23 -3.47 5.30
C PHE A 49 15.69 -2.39 4.31
N LYS A 50 16.40 -2.79 3.25
CA LYS A 50 16.77 -1.87 2.15
C LYS A 50 15.54 -1.25 1.49
N ALA A 51 14.47 -2.03 1.31
CA ALA A 51 13.21 -1.51 0.78
C ALA A 51 12.61 -0.45 1.73
N VAL A 52 12.56 -0.70 3.03
CA VAL A 52 12.10 0.29 4.03
C VAL A 52 12.97 1.55 4.00
N GLU A 53 14.30 1.43 3.95
CA GLU A 53 15.18 2.60 3.83
C GLU A 53 14.91 3.40 2.56
N HIS A 54 14.61 2.73 1.45
CA HIS A 54 14.24 3.39 0.21
C HIS A 54 12.92 4.18 0.37
N VAL A 55 11.91 3.61 1.05
CA VAL A 55 10.66 4.33 1.37
C VAL A 55 10.91 5.56 2.20
N LEU A 56 11.75 5.46 3.23
CA LEU A 56 12.08 6.60 4.08
C LEU A 56 12.77 7.71 3.29
N LYS A 57 13.70 7.37 2.40
CA LYS A 57 14.33 8.34 1.47
C LYS A 57 13.31 8.97 0.54
N TYR A 58 12.39 8.17 -0.02
CA TYR A 58 11.31 8.65 -0.87
C TYR A 58 10.39 9.62 -0.13
N LEU A 59 10.00 9.31 1.11
CA LEU A 59 9.22 10.19 1.98
C LEU A 59 9.94 11.52 2.26
N ILE A 60 11.25 11.47 2.50
CA ILE A 60 12.06 12.69 2.70
C ILE A 60 12.08 13.56 1.45
N GLY A 61 12.19 12.95 0.26
CA GLY A 61 12.17 13.67 -1.02
C GLY A 61 10.78 14.18 -1.41
N THR A 62 9.70 13.55 -0.93
CA THR A 62 8.32 13.83 -1.31
C THR A 62 7.45 14.35 -0.17
N LYS A 63 8.03 15.07 0.80
CA LYS A 63 7.28 15.61 1.95
C LYS A 63 6.07 16.48 1.56
N SER A 64 6.13 17.13 0.40
CA SER A 64 5.04 17.95 -0.15
C SER A 64 3.90 17.13 -0.75
N PHE A 65 4.13 15.86 -1.10
CA PHE A 65 3.13 14.97 -1.69
C PHE A 65 2.36 14.30 -0.56
N THR A 66 1.44 15.04 0.05
CA THR A 66 0.57 14.54 1.12
C THR A 66 -0.85 14.97 0.84
N LEU A 67 -1.81 14.10 1.12
CA LEU A 67 -3.20 14.52 1.18
C LEU A 67 -3.33 15.51 2.35
N LYS A 68 -3.90 16.68 2.07
CA LYS A 68 -4.18 17.70 3.07
C LYS A 68 -5.69 17.79 3.23
N LEU A 69 -6.15 17.74 4.47
CA LEU A 69 -7.51 18.09 4.78
C LEU A 69 -7.67 19.60 4.55
N GLY A 70 -8.44 19.95 3.54
CA GLY A 70 -8.74 21.34 3.21
C GLY A 70 -10.14 21.41 2.66
N LEU A 71 -10.81 22.54 2.90
CA LEU A 71 -12.04 22.90 2.18
C LEU A 71 -11.64 23.10 0.72
N ASN A 72 -11.68 22.04 -0.07
CA ASN A 72 -11.51 22.15 -1.50
C ASN A 72 -12.68 22.98 -2.03
N LEU A 73 -12.37 24.23 -2.37
CA LEU A 73 -13.18 25.16 -3.19
C LEU A 73 -13.30 24.65 -4.65
N LEU A 74 -13.29 23.33 -4.86
CA LEU A 74 -13.45 22.74 -6.18
C LEU A 74 -14.91 22.93 -6.59
N LYS A 75 -15.10 23.64 -7.71
CA LYS A 75 -16.40 23.98 -8.31
C LYS A 75 -17.29 22.77 -8.63
N HIS A 76 -16.72 21.57 -8.63
CA HIS A 76 -17.44 20.30 -8.70
C HIS A 76 -17.36 19.59 -7.36
N GLN A 77 -18.39 19.80 -6.55
CA GLN A 77 -18.63 18.94 -5.40
C GLN A 77 -19.01 17.56 -5.94
N GLN A 78 -18.09 16.62 -5.90
CA GLN A 78 -18.42 15.22 -6.15
C GLN A 78 -19.17 14.70 -4.93
N THR A 79 -20.48 14.95 -4.95
CA THR A 79 -21.43 14.61 -3.89
C THR A 79 -21.90 13.16 -3.97
N SER A 80 -21.55 12.44 -5.05
CA SER A 80 -21.75 11.01 -5.17
C SER A 80 -20.50 10.27 -4.69
N ILE A 81 -20.74 9.07 -4.14
CA ILE A 81 -19.67 8.13 -3.82
C ILE A 81 -19.13 7.58 -5.14
N LEU A 82 -17.82 7.70 -5.36
CA LEU A 82 -17.13 7.12 -6.51
C LEU A 82 -16.06 6.14 -6.02
N GLY A 83 -16.18 4.87 -6.42
CA GLY A 83 -15.22 3.83 -6.10
C GLY A 83 -14.41 3.42 -7.31
N PHE A 84 -13.11 3.22 -7.12
CA PHE A 84 -12.21 2.58 -8.06
C PHE A 84 -11.63 1.34 -7.42
N SER A 85 -11.59 0.26 -8.18
CA SER A 85 -10.90 -0.97 -7.81
C SER A 85 -9.93 -1.34 -8.94
N ASN A 86 -8.82 -1.96 -8.58
CA ASN A 86 -7.80 -2.45 -9.50
C ASN A 86 -7.12 -3.68 -8.89
N ALA A 87 -6.67 -4.61 -9.74
CA ALA A 87 -5.88 -5.75 -9.30
C ALA A 87 -4.56 -5.86 -10.08
N ASP A 88 -3.50 -6.31 -9.42
CA ASP A 88 -2.29 -6.80 -10.10
C ASP A 88 -2.34 -8.32 -10.24
N TRP A 89 -1.78 -8.89 -11.31
CA TRP A 89 -1.80 -10.33 -11.58
C TRP A 89 -0.40 -10.95 -11.55
N GLY A 90 -0.24 -12.02 -10.77
CA GLY A 90 0.96 -12.86 -10.79
C GLY A 90 2.23 -12.24 -10.19
N GLY A 91 2.15 -11.09 -9.52
CA GLY A 91 3.31 -10.34 -9.00
C GLY A 91 4.04 -10.95 -7.79
N THR A 92 3.57 -12.07 -7.22
CA THR A 92 4.19 -12.69 -6.03
C THR A 92 4.67 -14.11 -6.28
N LYS A 93 5.60 -14.59 -5.44
CA LYS A 93 6.08 -16.00 -5.44
C LYS A 93 4.96 -17.04 -5.26
N GLU A 94 3.85 -16.63 -4.65
CA GLU A 94 2.67 -17.48 -4.44
C GLU A 94 1.62 -17.31 -5.56
N TYR A 95 1.93 -16.53 -6.60
CA TYR A 95 1.03 -16.17 -7.69
C TYR A 95 -0.27 -15.49 -7.23
N LYS A 96 -0.29 -14.97 -6.00
CA LYS A 96 -1.41 -14.21 -5.46
C LYS A 96 -1.35 -12.77 -5.93
N SER A 97 -2.49 -12.31 -6.42
CA SER A 97 -2.75 -10.95 -6.84
C SER A 97 -2.82 -9.99 -5.65
N PHE A 98 -2.64 -8.70 -5.93
CA PHE A 98 -2.92 -7.64 -4.97
C PHE A 98 -4.11 -6.82 -5.46
N SER A 99 -5.10 -6.65 -4.61
CA SER A 99 -6.23 -5.74 -4.84
C SER A 99 -5.87 -4.35 -4.32
N GLY A 100 -6.39 -3.32 -4.97
CA GLY A 100 -6.33 -1.94 -4.55
C GLY A 100 -7.70 -1.30 -4.65
N LEU A 101 -8.10 -0.56 -3.61
CA LEU A 101 -9.37 0.15 -3.55
C LEU A 101 -9.13 1.63 -3.29
N LEU A 102 -9.92 2.49 -3.92
CA LEU A 102 -9.94 3.92 -3.67
C LEU A 102 -11.36 4.47 -3.80
N ILE A 103 -11.90 5.01 -2.70
CA ILE A 103 -13.24 5.59 -2.65
C ILE A 103 -13.14 7.10 -2.42
N TYR A 104 -13.90 7.84 -3.22
CA TYR A 104 -14.06 9.28 -3.15
C TYR A 104 -15.45 9.67 -2.68
N TYR A 105 -15.50 10.63 -1.76
CA TYR A 105 -16.68 11.39 -1.37
C TYR A 105 -16.21 12.76 -0.89
N PHE A 106 -16.48 13.83 -1.67
CA PHE A 106 -15.87 15.16 -1.46
C PHE A 106 -14.32 15.18 -1.42
N GLY A 107 -13.67 14.11 -1.86
CA GLY A 107 -12.23 13.86 -1.72
C GLY A 107 -11.97 12.37 -1.50
N ALA A 108 -10.71 11.92 -1.51
CA ALA A 108 -10.39 10.53 -1.19
C ALA A 108 -10.66 10.29 0.30
N ILE A 109 -11.48 9.28 0.62
CA ILE A 109 -11.89 8.96 1.99
C ILE A 109 -11.43 7.58 2.45
N VAL A 110 -11.36 6.62 1.53
CA VAL A 110 -10.94 5.25 1.82
C VAL A 110 -9.97 4.81 0.76
N TRP A 111 -8.88 4.21 1.19
CA TRP A 111 -7.94 3.52 0.31
C TRP A 111 -7.25 2.40 1.06
N HIS A 112 -6.96 1.32 0.36
CA HIS A 112 -6.09 0.27 0.84
C HIS A 112 -5.58 -0.55 -0.34
N SER A 113 -4.54 -1.33 -0.07
CA SER A 113 -4.14 -2.43 -0.93
C SER A 113 -3.95 -3.66 -0.05
N HIS A 114 -4.30 -4.83 -0.55
CA HIS A 114 -4.10 -6.07 0.17
C HIS A 114 -3.87 -7.22 -0.79
N LYS A 115 -3.26 -8.28 -0.28
CA LYS A 115 -3.03 -9.51 -1.03
C LYS A 115 -4.31 -10.33 -1.08
N GLN A 116 -4.72 -10.76 -2.26
CA GLN A 116 -5.90 -11.59 -2.46
C GLN A 116 -5.76 -12.93 -1.72
N LYS A 117 -6.87 -13.42 -1.16
CA LYS A 117 -6.87 -14.71 -0.44
C LYS A 117 -6.71 -15.89 -1.40
N VAL A 118 -7.31 -15.78 -2.58
CA VAL A 118 -7.34 -16.79 -3.65
C VAL A 118 -6.31 -16.46 -4.73
N VAL A 119 -5.81 -17.47 -5.43
CA VAL A 119 -4.95 -17.31 -6.61
C VAL A 119 -5.86 -17.16 -7.83
N ALA A 120 -5.78 -16.02 -8.50
CA ALA A 120 -6.51 -15.79 -9.74
C ALA A 120 -5.80 -16.47 -10.93
N LEU A 121 -6.56 -17.15 -11.78
CA LEU A 121 -6.06 -17.84 -12.96
C LEU A 121 -5.93 -16.91 -14.18
N SER A 122 -6.49 -15.70 -14.09
CA SER A 122 -6.39 -14.67 -15.13
C SER A 122 -6.42 -13.27 -14.53
N SER A 123 -5.99 -12.26 -15.30
CA SER A 123 -6.12 -10.85 -14.90
C SER A 123 -7.59 -10.44 -14.71
N ALA A 124 -8.50 -10.93 -15.56
CA ALA A 124 -9.93 -10.65 -15.43
C ALA A 124 -10.52 -11.19 -14.12
N GLU A 125 -10.10 -12.39 -13.70
CA GLU A 125 -10.50 -12.97 -12.42
C GLU A 125 -9.90 -12.20 -11.23
N ALA A 126 -8.65 -11.73 -11.35
CA ALA A 126 -8.03 -10.89 -10.32
C ALA A 126 -8.80 -9.57 -10.14
N GLU A 127 -9.19 -8.92 -11.23
CA GLU A 127 -9.99 -7.68 -11.20
C GLU A 127 -11.39 -7.94 -10.60
N TYR A 128 -12.03 -9.06 -10.97
CA TYR A 128 -13.31 -9.44 -10.40
C TYR A 128 -13.23 -9.67 -8.88
N ASN A 129 -12.18 -10.35 -8.41
CA ASN A 129 -11.94 -10.52 -6.98
C ASN A 129 -11.73 -9.18 -6.27
N ALA A 130 -10.97 -8.26 -6.87
CA ALA A 130 -10.75 -6.93 -6.29
C ALA A 130 -12.01 -6.06 -6.25
N LEU A 131 -13.00 -6.31 -7.12
CA LEU A 131 -14.29 -5.62 -7.08
C LEU A 131 -15.22 -6.11 -5.97
N ILE A 132 -15.07 -7.37 -5.54
CA ILE A 132 -15.94 -8.01 -4.55
C ILE A 132 -15.42 -7.87 -3.13
N GLU A 133 -14.08 -7.94 -2.96
CA GLU A 133 -13.40 -7.80 -1.67
C GLU A 133 -13.56 -6.39 -1.06
#